data_AF-A0A9D6FUF4-F1
#
_entry.id   AF-A0A9D6FUF4-F1
#
_cell.length_a   1.000
_cell.length_b   1.000
_cell.length_c   1.000
_cell.angle_alpha   90.00
_cell.angle_beta   90.00
_cell.angle_gamma   90.00
#
_symmetry.space_group_name_H-M   'P 1'
#
loop_
_entity.id
_entity.type
_entity.pdbx_description
1 polymer ?
#
loop_
_entity_poly.entity_id
_entity_poly.type
_entity_poly.pdbx_seq_one_letter_code
_entity_poly.pdbx_strand_id
1 'polypeptide(L)'
;MKALRENSLGKSDATNLGEEVARDFDHADPSIRDGASLLFCGMVRCGLDIVPHLPQVLRAIRPDRAGVRYYLAQALLEAAEQRQDVGEAVSHLEACLFDEDCDNILERMVGALAAVQTHRRAWDRLESYVTHPLPNVRYWTCETLRPKDSRLDPSVAPHLLRLLVKATLDDVEFIRTAAAEFLAEWKRVAPDLTETPTGEQ
;
A
#
# COMPACT_ATOMS: atom_id res chain seq x y z
N MET A 1 -5.61 -25.17 0.84
CA MET A 1 -5.85 -23.70 0.77
C MET A 1 -7.11 -23.31 -0.03
N LYS A 2 -7.52 -24.04 -1.07
CA LYS A 2 -8.76 -23.74 -1.84
C LYS A 2 -10.09 -24.11 -1.14
N ALA A 3 -10.02 -24.92 -0.07
CA ALA A 3 -11.20 -25.48 0.63
C ALA A 3 -11.76 -24.60 1.77
N LEU A 4 -11.15 -23.45 2.09
CA LEU A 4 -11.68 -22.51 3.10
C LEU A 4 -12.57 -21.41 2.51
N ARG A 5 -12.78 -21.39 1.18
CA ARG A 5 -13.61 -20.38 0.50
C ARG A 5 -15.12 -20.67 0.52
N GLU A 6 -15.55 -21.86 0.96
CA GLU A 6 -16.95 -22.30 0.80
C GLU A 6 -17.75 -22.38 2.11
N ASN A 7 -17.16 -22.10 3.26
CA ASN A 7 -17.93 -21.82 4.49
C ASN A 7 -18.22 -20.32 4.54
N SER A 8 -19.23 -19.88 3.80
CA SER A 8 -19.74 -18.51 3.91
C SER A 8 -20.29 -18.30 5.31
N LEU A 9 -19.54 -17.62 6.17
CA LEU A 9 -20.13 -16.93 7.31
C LEU A 9 -21.34 -16.14 6.80
N GLY A 10 -22.49 -16.28 7.47
CA GLY A 10 -23.64 -15.45 7.13
C GLY A 10 -23.23 -13.97 7.23
N LYS A 11 -23.84 -13.10 6.42
CA LYS A 11 -23.51 -11.65 6.46
C LYS A 11 -23.58 -11.07 7.88
N SER A 12 -24.56 -11.53 8.67
CA SER A 12 -24.71 -11.25 10.10
C SER A 12 -23.47 -11.60 10.92
N ASP A 13 -22.93 -12.80 10.73
CA ASP A 13 -21.80 -13.31 11.51
C ASP A 13 -20.49 -12.60 11.13
N ALA A 14 -20.34 -12.24 9.85
CA ALA A 14 -19.19 -11.47 9.37
C ALA A 14 -19.18 -10.03 9.90
N THR A 15 -20.35 -9.37 9.96
CA THR A 15 -20.48 -8.03 10.55
C THR A 15 -20.19 -8.05 12.06
N ASN A 16 -20.75 -9.01 12.79
CA ASN A 16 -20.52 -9.14 14.23
C ASN A 16 -19.03 -9.37 14.54
N LEU A 17 -18.36 -10.22 13.76
CA LEU A 17 -16.93 -10.46 13.90
C LEU A 17 -16.11 -9.17 13.67
N GLY A 18 -16.46 -8.38 12.66
CA GLY A 18 -15.77 -7.11 12.40
C GLY A 18 -15.94 -6.09 13.51
N GLU A 19 -17.13 -6.01 14.12
CA GLU A 19 -17.38 -5.16 15.29
C GLU A 19 -16.66 -5.63 16.55
N GLU A 20 -16.56 -6.94 16.77
CA GLU A 20 -15.78 -7.54 17.86
C GLU A 20 -14.29 -7.21 17.71
N VAL A 21 -13.71 -7.50 16.54
CA VAL A 21 -12.30 -7.23 16.26
C VAL A 21 -12.00 -5.74 16.33
N ALA A 22 -12.88 -4.87 15.81
CA ALA A 22 -12.69 -3.42 15.87
C ALA A 22 -12.66 -2.88 17.31
N ARG A 23 -13.46 -3.45 18.22
CA ARG A 23 -13.44 -3.09 19.64
C ARG A 23 -12.14 -3.45 20.34
N ASP A 24 -11.51 -4.55 19.94
CA ASP A 24 -10.27 -5.01 20.57
C ASP A 24 -9.08 -4.07 20.30
N PHE A 25 -9.16 -3.20 19.28
CA PHE A 25 -8.17 -2.14 19.05
C PHE A 25 -8.16 -1.06 20.14
N ASP A 26 -9.25 -0.89 20.88
CA ASP A 26 -9.34 0.04 22.01
C ASP A 26 -8.94 -0.63 23.34
N HIS A 27 -8.55 -1.91 23.33
CA HIS A 27 -8.22 -2.65 24.54
C HIS A 27 -6.91 -2.16 25.17
N ALA A 28 -6.85 -2.08 26.50
CA ALA A 28 -5.68 -1.56 27.22
C ALA A 28 -4.43 -2.47 27.08
N ASP A 29 -4.63 -3.78 27.00
CA ASP A 29 -3.58 -4.78 26.78
C ASP A 29 -3.05 -4.75 25.33
N PRO A 30 -1.76 -4.45 25.11
CA PRO A 30 -1.14 -4.47 23.78
C PRO A 30 -1.24 -5.82 23.06
N SER A 31 -1.21 -6.94 23.79
CA SER A 31 -1.29 -8.26 23.16
C SER A 31 -2.67 -8.54 22.55
N ILE A 32 -3.72 -7.95 23.10
CA ILE A 32 -5.07 -8.02 22.51
C ILE A 32 -5.14 -7.15 21.25
N ARG A 33 -4.55 -5.96 21.26
CA ARG A 33 -4.47 -5.10 20.07
C ARG A 33 -3.64 -5.74 18.95
N ASP A 34 -2.52 -6.40 19.29
CA ASP A 34 -1.73 -7.19 18.35
C ASP A 34 -2.57 -8.32 17.72
N GLY A 35 -3.29 -9.08 18.55
CA GLY A 35 -4.23 -10.12 18.09
C GLY A 35 -5.33 -9.57 17.18
N ALA A 36 -5.92 -8.43 17.55
CA ALA A 36 -6.94 -7.73 16.76
C ALA A 36 -6.39 -7.33 15.38
N SER A 37 -5.19 -6.76 15.32
CA SER A 37 -4.55 -6.38 14.06
C SER A 37 -4.30 -7.56 13.12
N LEU A 38 -3.88 -8.70 13.67
CA LEU A 38 -3.66 -9.92 12.91
C LEU A 38 -4.98 -10.51 12.40
N LEU A 39 -6.02 -10.54 13.25
CA LEU A 39 -7.36 -10.99 12.86
C LEU A 39 -7.96 -10.09 11.80
N PHE A 40 -7.83 -8.78 11.94
CA PHE A 40 -8.32 -7.79 10.98
C PHE A 40 -7.67 -7.98 9.60
N CYS A 41 -6.36 -8.21 9.55
CA CYS A 41 -5.67 -8.59 8.32
C CYS A 41 -6.19 -9.93 7.76
N GLY A 42 -6.40 -10.93 8.61
CA GLY A 42 -7.00 -12.21 8.22
C GLY A 42 -8.40 -12.07 7.61
N MET A 43 -9.23 -11.18 8.15
CA MET A 43 -10.57 -10.88 7.62
C MET A 43 -10.49 -10.37 6.17
N VAL A 44 -9.58 -9.44 5.88
CA VAL A 44 -9.35 -8.95 4.51
C VAL A 44 -8.97 -10.10 3.58
N ARG A 45 -8.05 -10.99 3.99
CA ARG A 45 -7.66 -12.17 3.19
C ARG A 45 -8.81 -13.11 2.88
N CYS A 46 -9.76 -13.20 3.80
CA CYS A 46 -10.98 -13.97 3.64
C CYS A 46 -12.04 -13.25 2.77
N GLY A 47 -11.76 -12.04 2.29
CA GLY A 47 -12.67 -11.26 1.44
C GLY A 47 -13.76 -10.52 2.21
N LEU A 48 -13.58 -10.32 3.52
CA LEU A 48 -14.52 -9.50 4.29
C LEU A 48 -14.29 -8.02 3.97
N ASP A 49 -15.39 -7.27 3.87
CA ASP A 49 -15.36 -5.83 3.74
C ASP A 49 -14.97 -5.21 5.09
N ILE A 50 -13.81 -4.54 5.11
CA ILE A 50 -13.30 -3.91 6.33
C ILE A 50 -13.63 -2.42 6.42
N VAL A 51 -14.13 -1.81 5.33
CA VAL A 51 -14.39 -0.38 5.23
C VAL A 51 -15.27 0.15 6.37
N PRO A 52 -16.36 -0.53 6.77
CA PRO A 52 -17.21 -0.07 7.88
C PRO A 52 -16.47 0.08 9.21
N HIS A 53 -15.37 -0.65 9.39
CA HIS A 53 -14.63 -0.75 10.65
C HIS A 53 -13.39 0.16 10.69
N LEU A 54 -12.96 0.69 9.53
CA LEU A 54 -11.79 1.56 9.41
C LEU A 54 -11.82 2.76 10.37
N PRO A 55 -12.92 3.51 10.54
CA PRO A 55 -12.92 4.68 11.43
C PRO A 55 -12.57 4.38 12.89
N GLN A 56 -12.87 3.17 13.38
CA GLN A 56 -12.50 2.74 14.72
C GLN A 56 -11.05 2.28 14.76
N VAL A 57 -10.67 1.39 13.84
CA VAL A 57 -9.32 0.81 13.76
C VAL A 57 -8.25 1.88 13.59
N LEU A 58 -8.52 2.92 12.79
CA LEU A 58 -7.58 4.02 12.54
C LEU A 58 -7.27 4.86 13.79
N ARG A 59 -8.12 4.85 14.81
CA ARG A 59 -7.84 5.56 16.08
C ARG A 59 -6.72 4.89 16.86
N ALA A 60 -6.58 3.57 16.74
CA ALA A 60 -5.55 2.80 17.43
C ALA A 60 -4.15 2.95 16.82
N ILE A 61 -4.03 3.54 15.64
CA ILE A 61 -2.77 3.64 14.90
C ILE A 61 -1.72 4.56 15.57
N ARG A 62 -2.13 5.51 16.42
CA ARG A 62 -1.28 6.65 16.81
C ARG A 62 -0.90 6.76 18.30
N PRO A 63 -0.75 5.65 19.04
CA PRO A 63 0.59 5.47 19.63
C PRO A 63 1.06 4.00 19.70
N ASP A 64 0.42 3.08 18.98
CA ASP A 64 0.63 1.66 19.23
C ASP A 64 1.91 1.07 18.61
N ARG A 65 2.28 -0.12 19.07
CA ARG A 65 3.49 -0.86 18.67
C ARG A 65 3.59 -1.06 17.15
N ALA A 66 4.83 -1.20 16.68
CA ALA A 66 5.18 -1.52 15.29
C ALA A 66 4.37 -2.69 14.69
N GLY A 67 4.06 -3.73 15.49
CA GLY A 67 3.28 -4.90 15.06
C GLY A 67 1.88 -4.55 14.57
N VAL A 68 1.12 -3.78 15.36
CA VAL A 68 -0.24 -3.33 14.98
C VAL A 68 -0.21 -2.54 13.69
N ARG A 69 0.71 -1.57 13.58
CA ARG A 69 0.85 -0.75 12.39
C ARG A 69 1.22 -1.56 11.15
N TYR A 70 2.08 -2.57 11.31
CA TYR A 70 2.43 -3.51 10.23
C TYR A 70 1.21 -4.26 9.70
N TYR A 71 0.44 -4.88 10.58
CA TYR A 71 -0.73 -5.65 10.16
C TYR A 71 -1.84 -4.76 9.60
N LEU A 72 -1.98 -3.53 10.11
CA LEU A 72 -2.92 -2.56 9.55
C LEU A 72 -2.50 -2.06 8.16
N ALA A 73 -1.22 -1.75 7.96
CA ALA A 73 -0.71 -1.39 6.63
C ALA A 73 -0.90 -2.56 5.65
N GLN A 74 -0.65 -3.80 6.08
CA GLN A 74 -0.89 -5.00 5.27
C GLN A 74 -2.38 -5.17 4.94
N ALA A 75 -3.27 -5.03 5.92
CA ALA A 75 -4.72 -5.16 5.72
C ALA A 75 -5.23 -4.11 4.71
N LEU A 76 -4.73 -2.88 4.79
CA LEU A 76 -5.11 -1.80 3.89
C LEU A 76 -4.59 -1.99 2.47
N LEU A 77 -3.35 -2.48 2.31
CA LEU A 77 -2.82 -2.90 1.02
C LEU A 77 -3.70 -3.99 0.39
N GLU A 78 -3.96 -5.06 1.12
CA GLU A 78 -4.76 -6.18 0.62
C GLU A 78 -6.21 -5.77 0.31
N ALA A 79 -6.80 -4.86 1.10
CA ALA A 79 -8.14 -4.34 0.87
C ALA A 79 -8.17 -3.45 -0.38
N ALA A 80 -7.15 -2.62 -0.61
CA ALA A 80 -6.99 -1.85 -1.83
C ALA A 80 -6.82 -2.74 -3.07
N GLU A 81 -6.01 -3.81 -2.98
CA GLU A 81 -5.87 -4.81 -4.04
C GLU A 81 -7.20 -5.52 -4.35
N GLN A 82 -8.05 -5.68 -3.33
CA GLN A 82 -9.42 -6.18 -3.46
C GLN A 82 -10.45 -5.11 -3.87
N ARG A 83 -9.99 -3.90 -4.23
CA ARG A 83 -10.81 -2.76 -4.67
C ARG A 83 -11.81 -2.26 -3.62
N GLN A 84 -11.52 -2.44 -2.35
CA GLN A 84 -12.26 -1.76 -1.28
C GLN A 84 -11.85 -0.28 -1.22
N ASP A 85 -12.79 0.60 -0.88
CA ASP A 85 -12.52 2.04 -0.76
C ASP A 85 -11.81 2.35 0.57
N VAL A 86 -10.48 2.32 0.53
CA VAL A 86 -9.62 2.58 1.69
C VAL A 86 -8.96 3.96 1.64
N GLY A 87 -9.41 4.87 0.78
CA GLY A 87 -8.71 6.15 0.52
C GLY A 87 -8.57 7.04 1.76
N GLU A 88 -9.59 7.06 2.64
CA GLU A 88 -9.53 7.77 3.91
C GLU A 88 -8.51 7.13 4.86
N ALA A 89 -8.54 5.80 4.99
CA ALA A 89 -7.64 5.05 5.86
C ALA A 89 -6.17 5.20 5.48
N VAL A 90 -5.90 5.22 4.18
CA VAL A 90 -4.57 5.47 3.65
C VAL A 90 -4.03 6.83 4.08
N SER A 91 -4.86 7.87 4.17
CA SER A 91 -4.44 9.21 4.64
C SER A 91 -4.11 9.23 6.13
N HIS A 92 -4.76 8.40 6.94
CA HIS A 92 -4.46 8.30 8.37
C HIS A 92 -3.11 7.63 8.62
N LEU A 93 -2.76 6.64 7.80
CA LEU A 93 -1.48 5.97 7.88
C LEU A 93 -0.30 6.88 7.50
N GLU A 94 -0.47 7.91 6.68
CA GLU A 94 0.66 8.75 6.23
C GLU A 94 1.47 9.35 7.38
N ALA A 95 0.83 9.65 8.51
CA ALA A 95 1.56 10.12 9.68
C ALA A 95 2.46 9.04 10.33
N CYS A 96 2.29 7.77 9.96
CA CYS A 96 3.10 6.64 10.40
C CYS A 96 4.27 6.35 9.45
N LEU A 97 4.34 6.97 8.27
CA LEU A 97 5.46 6.82 7.32
C LEU A 97 6.79 7.33 7.88
N PHE A 98 6.72 8.16 8.91
CA PHE A 98 7.87 8.85 9.50
C PHE A 98 8.33 8.23 10.81
N ASP A 99 7.80 7.07 11.19
CA ASP A 99 8.25 6.35 12.37
C ASP A 99 9.53 5.56 12.01
N GLU A 100 10.63 5.84 12.70
CA GLU A 100 12.00 5.43 12.32
C GLU A 100 12.21 3.90 12.32
N ASP A 101 11.29 3.14 12.93
CA ASP A 101 11.51 1.73 13.27
C ASP A 101 11.10 0.71 12.19
N CYS A 102 10.57 1.09 11.02
CA CYS A 102 9.83 0.10 10.22
C CYS A 102 9.86 0.25 8.69
N ASP A 103 10.97 -0.16 8.08
CA ASP A 103 11.07 -0.35 6.62
C ASP A 103 9.95 -1.23 6.04
N ASN A 104 9.55 -2.28 6.78
CA ASN A 104 8.46 -3.18 6.37
C ASN A 104 7.07 -2.53 6.39
N ILE A 105 6.84 -1.56 7.28
CA ILE A 105 5.58 -0.81 7.33
C ILE A 105 5.55 0.15 6.16
N LEU A 106 6.66 0.85 5.94
CA LEU A 106 6.86 1.79 4.86
C LEU A 106 6.62 1.14 3.48
N GLU A 107 7.20 -0.04 3.24
CA GLU A 107 6.92 -0.85 2.04
C GLU A 107 5.41 -1.04 1.82
N ARG A 108 4.70 -1.55 2.83
CA ARG A 108 3.26 -1.88 2.75
C ARG A 108 2.40 -0.65 2.55
N MET A 109 2.77 0.42 3.24
CA MET A 109 2.09 1.69 3.18
C MET A 109 2.19 2.36 1.82
N VAL A 110 3.39 2.44 1.27
CA VAL A 110 3.61 2.98 -0.07
C VAL A 110 2.94 2.09 -1.11
N GLY A 111 3.00 0.76 -0.91
CA GLY A 111 2.23 -0.21 -1.68
C GLY A 111 0.72 0.06 -1.63
N ALA A 112 0.15 0.31 -0.45
CA ALA A 112 -1.29 0.56 -0.30
C ALA A 112 -1.71 1.87 -1.00
N LEU A 113 -0.91 2.93 -0.86
CA LEU A 113 -1.10 4.19 -1.59
C LEU A 113 -1.12 3.96 -3.11
N ALA A 114 -0.25 3.08 -3.59
CA ALA A 114 -0.21 2.69 -4.97
C ALA A 114 -1.31 1.69 -5.39
N ALA A 115 -1.83 0.86 -4.50
CA ALA A 115 -2.98 0.05 -4.87
C ALA A 115 -4.24 0.93 -5.10
N VAL A 116 -4.29 2.10 -4.48
CA VAL A 116 -5.34 3.12 -4.63
C VAL A 116 -5.08 4.07 -5.84
N GLN A 117 -4.18 3.69 -6.77
CA GLN A 117 -3.71 4.45 -7.95
C GLN A 117 -4.77 5.09 -8.86
N THR A 118 -6.05 4.73 -8.74
CA THR A 118 -7.14 5.45 -9.43
C THR A 118 -7.41 6.83 -8.85
N HIS A 119 -6.90 7.15 -7.65
CA HIS A 119 -7.11 8.43 -7.02
C HIS A 119 -5.97 9.40 -7.33
N ARG A 120 -6.29 10.48 -8.04
CA ARG A 120 -5.34 11.57 -8.39
C ARG A 120 -4.47 12.05 -7.21
N ARG A 121 -5.02 12.03 -6.00
CA ARG A 121 -4.32 12.41 -4.75
C ARG A 121 -3.15 11.48 -4.40
N ALA A 122 -3.23 10.19 -4.74
CA ALA A 122 -2.13 9.25 -4.52
C ALA A 122 -0.89 9.64 -5.36
N TRP A 123 -1.08 10.25 -6.53
CA TRP A 123 0.01 10.67 -7.42
C TRP A 123 0.82 11.83 -6.88
N ASP A 124 0.14 12.89 -6.44
CA ASP A 124 0.82 14.07 -5.86
C ASP A 124 1.67 13.65 -4.64
N ARG A 125 1.20 12.65 -3.90
CA ARG A 125 1.90 12.05 -2.76
C ARG A 125 3.11 11.22 -3.17
N LEU A 126 2.96 10.30 -4.13
CA LEU A 126 4.08 9.51 -4.66
C LEU A 126 5.19 10.44 -5.22
N GLU A 127 4.82 11.53 -5.88
CA GLU A 127 5.79 12.52 -6.35
C GLU A 127 6.57 13.17 -5.21
N SER A 128 5.92 13.49 -4.09
CA SER A 128 6.60 14.00 -2.90
C SER A 128 7.54 12.96 -2.29
N TYR A 129 7.19 11.67 -2.34
CA TYR A 129 7.97 10.60 -1.73
C TYR A 129 9.22 10.22 -2.52
N VAL A 130 9.22 10.38 -3.84
CA VAL A 130 10.44 10.23 -4.66
C VAL A 130 11.52 11.24 -4.28
N THR A 131 11.16 12.37 -3.67
CA THR A 131 12.11 13.40 -3.20
C THR A 131 12.20 13.49 -1.68
N HIS A 132 11.73 12.47 -0.97
CA HIS A 132 11.69 12.51 0.49
C HIS A 132 13.10 12.58 1.11
N PRO A 133 13.32 13.28 2.23
CA PRO A 133 14.64 13.34 2.86
C PRO A 133 15.21 11.97 3.27
N LEU A 134 14.34 11.03 3.66
CA LEU A 134 14.72 9.68 4.07
C LEU A 134 14.92 8.75 2.86
N PRO A 135 16.12 8.15 2.68
CA PRO A 135 16.40 7.24 1.57
C PRO A 135 15.46 6.03 1.49
N ASN A 136 15.06 5.46 2.62
CA ASN A 136 14.19 4.29 2.63
C ASN A 136 12.80 4.61 2.06
N VAL A 137 12.27 5.81 2.31
CA VAL A 137 10.99 6.27 1.74
C VAL A 137 11.11 6.38 0.23
N ARG A 138 12.19 6.98 -0.25
CA ARG A 138 12.47 7.10 -1.69
C ARG A 138 12.61 5.73 -2.36
N TYR A 139 13.35 4.81 -1.73
CA TYR A 139 13.55 3.44 -2.23
C TYR A 139 12.23 2.66 -2.35
N TRP A 140 11.44 2.60 -1.28
CA TRP A 140 10.16 1.88 -1.31
C TRP A 140 9.14 2.53 -2.24
N THR A 141 9.23 3.85 -2.43
CA THR A 141 8.50 4.54 -3.50
C THR A 141 8.94 4.04 -4.85
N CYS A 142 10.24 3.96 -5.14
CA CYS A 142 10.74 3.40 -6.39
C CYS A 142 10.25 1.97 -6.61
N GLU A 143 10.31 1.12 -5.59
CA GLU A 143 9.88 -0.28 -5.72
C GLU A 143 8.37 -0.41 -5.93
N THR A 144 7.61 0.56 -5.45
CA THR A 144 6.17 0.63 -5.71
C THR A 144 5.85 1.05 -7.15
N LEU A 145 6.75 1.79 -7.80
CA LEU A 145 6.64 2.16 -9.21
C LEU A 145 7.08 1.02 -10.16
N ARG A 146 7.68 -0.05 -9.62
CA ARG A 146 8.07 -1.22 -10.40
C ARG A 146 6.83 -1.91 -11.00
N PRO A 147 6.86 -2.32 -12.27
CA PRO A 147 5.70 -2.95 -12.88
C PRO A 147 5.62 -4.40 -12.36
N LYS A 148 4.59 -4.70 -11.55
CA LYS A 148 4.41 -6.02 -10.93
C LYS A 148 3.70 -7.02 -11.86
N ASP A 149 3.04 -6.53 -12.90
CA ASP A 149 2.22 -7.32 -13.82
C ASP A 149 1.79 -6.51 -15.06
N SER A 150 1.38 -7.21 -16.13
CA SER A 150 0.99 -6.63 -17.43
C SER A 150 -0.35 -5.88 -17.41
N ARG A 151 -0.97 -5.69 -16.25
CA ARG A 151 -2.30 -5.08 -16.08
C ARG A 151 -2.26 -3.60 -15.73
N LEU A 152 -1.08 -3.00 -15.81
CA LEU A 152 -0.90 -1.61 -15.48
C LEU A 152 -1.71 -0.72 -16.44
N ASP A 153 -2.46 0.22 -15.88
CA ASP A 153 -3.30 1.14 -16.66
C ASP A 153 -2.40 2.02 -17.58
N PRO A 154 -2.51 1.90 -18.91
CA PRO A 154 -1.69 2.68 -19.82
C PRO A 154 -1.78 4.20 -19.60
N SER A 155 -2.90 4.69 -19.07
CA SER A 155 -3.09 6.12 -18.81
C SER A 155 -2.21 6.66 -17.68
N VAL A 156 -1.77 5.80 -16.75
CA VAL A 156 -0.94 6.20 -15.60
C VAL A 156 0.55 5.96 -15.84
N ALA A 157 0.90 5.10 -16.80
CA ALA A 157 2.28 4.73 -17.10
C ALA A 157 3.23 5.92 -17.36
N PRO A 158 2.87 6.96 -18.13
CA PRO A 158 3.77 8.10 -18.35
C PRO A 158 4.17 8.83 -17.05
N HIS A 159 3.24 8.90 -16.08
CA HIS A 159 3.51 9.54 -14.79
C HIS A 159 4.45 8.67 -13.94
N LEU A 160 4.20 7.36 -13.89
CA LEU A 160 5.05 6.40 -13.18
C LEU A 160 6.48 6.38 -13.74
N LEU A 161 6.61 6.35 -15.07
CA LEU A 161 7.91 6.42 -15.74
C LEU A 161 8.64 7.73 -15.45
N ARG A 162 7.94 8.87 -15.43
CA ARG A 162 8.54 10.16 -15.07
C ARG A 162 9.10 10.15 -13.64
N LEU A 163 8.37 9.55 -12.70
CA LEU A 163 8.82 9.42 -11.31
C LEU A 163 10.06 8.49 -11.20
N LEU A 164 10.08 7.38 -11.92
CA LEU A 164 11.25 6.50 -11.98
C LEU A 164 12.46 7.19 -12.63
N VAL A 165 12.27 7.94 -13.71
CA VAL A 165 13.34 8.74 -14.34
C VAL A 165 13.91 9.74 -13.33
N LYS A 166 13.06 10.43 -12.56
CA LYS A 166 13.50 11.32 -11.49
C LYS A 166 14.35 10.59 -10.45
N ALA A 167 13.96 9.38 -10.06
CA ALA A 167 14.70 8.56 -9.12
C ALA A 167 16.06 8.04 -9.65
N THR A 168 16.28 7.99 -10.96
CA THR A 168 17.62 7.67 -11.50
C THR A 168 18.64 8.79 -11.26
N LEU A 169 18.18 9.98 -10.88
CA LEU A 169 19.00 11.13 -10.52
C LEU A 169 19.16 11.29 -9.00
N ASP A 170 18.72 10.31 -8.21
CA ASP A 170 18.81 10.35 -6.74
C ASP A 170 20.27 10.50 -6.26
N ASP A 171 20.48 11.17 -5.13
CA ASP A 171 21.83 11.34 -4.56
C ASP A 171 22.39 10.03 -3.98
N VAL A 172 21.53 9.07 -3.65
CA VAL A 172 21.89 7.77 -3.09
C VAL A 172 22.01 6.69 -4.16
N GLU A 173 23.17 6.04 -4.22
CA GLU A 173 23.54 5.10 -5.29
C GLU A 173 22.58 3.92 -5.44
N PHE A 174 22.22 3.25 -4.34
CA PHE A 174 21.35 2.07 -4.44
C PHE A 174 19.96 2.41 -4.97
N ILE A 175 19.46 3.63 -4.72
CA ILE A 175 18.18 4.11 -5.25
C ILE A 175 18.29 4.34 -6.75
N ARG A 176 19.37 4.99 -7.21
CA ARG A 176 19.61 5.18 -8.65
C ARG A 176 19.66 3.84 -9.39
N THR A 177 20.37 2.86 -8.83
CA THR A 177 20.49 1.52 -9.42
C THR A 177 19.14 0.82 -9.49
N ALA A 178 18.38 0.80 -8.40
CA ALA A 178 17.03 0.23 -8.36
C ALA A 178 16.10 0.89 -9.39
N ALA A 179 16.09 2.23 -9.45
CA ALA A 179 15.27 2.97 -10.40
C ALA A 179 15.64 2.64 -11.86
N ALA A 180 16.93 2.49 -12.18
CA ALA A 180 17.40 2.12 -13.51
C ALA A 180 16.98 0.69 -13.88
N GLU A 181 17.08 -0.26 -12.95
CA GLU A 181 16.61 -1.64 -13.13
C GLU A 181 15.10 -1.68 -13.39
N PHE A 182 14.31 -0.92 -12.63
CA PHE A 182 12.86 -0.87 -12.80
C PHE A 182 12.47 -0.24 -14.14
N LEU A 183 13.17 0.81 -14.59
CA LEU A 183 12.99 1.37 -15.93
C LEU A 183 13.31 0.36 -17.04
N ALA A 184 14.36 -0.45 -16.86
CA ALA A 184 14.67 -1.53 -17.81
C ALA A 184 13.57 -2.60 -17.82
N GLU A 185 12.98 -2.91 -16.66
CA GLU A 185 11.85 -3.83 -16.57
C GLU A 185 10.60 -3.28 -17.26
N TRP A 186 10.29 -1.99 -17.09
CA TRP A 186 9.23 -1.32 -17.82
C TRP A 186 9.36 -1.47 -19.34
N LYS A 187 10.56 -1.27 -19.89
CA LYS A 187 10.83 -1.47 -21.33
C LYS A 187 10.58 -2.91 -21.78
N ARG A 188 10.80 -3.89 -20.90
CA ARG A 188 10.57 -5.31 -21.18
C ARG A 188 9.09 -5.69 -21.15
N VAL A 189 8.32 -5.15 -20.20
CA VAL A 189 6.91 -5.56 -19.96
C VAL A 189 5.90 -4.69 -20.70
N ALA A 190 6.25 -3.45 -21.04
CA ALA A 190 5.39 -2.50 -21.73
C ALA A 190 6.21 -1.62 -22.71
N PRO A 191 6.82 -2.21 -23.75
CA PRO A 191 7.68 -1.49 -24.69
C PRO A 191 6.96 -0.28 -25.32
N ASP A 192 5.70 -0.47 -25.73
CA ASP A 192 4.84 0.55 -26.34
C ASP A 192 4.61 1.79 -25.45
N LEU A 193 4.76 1.65 -24.13
CA LEU A 193 4.61 2.75 -23.16
C LEU A 193 5.93 3.48 -22.88
N THR A 194 7.05 2.91 -23.32
CA THR A 194 8.41 3.44 -23.10
C THR A 194 9.05 4.02 -24.35
N GLU A 195 8.52 3.72 -25.53
CA GLU A 195 8.95 4.33 -26.77
C GLU A 195 8.36 5.74 -26.88
N THR A 196 9.22 6.75 -26.97
CA THR A 196 8.79 8.08 -27.43
C THR A 196 8.16 7.89 -28.79
N PRO A 197 6.91 8.32 -29.03
CA PRO A 197 6.31 8.21 -30.36
C PRO A 197 7.25 8.92 -31.32
N THR A 198 7.90 8.15 -32.18
CA THR A 198 8.68 8.68 -33.29
C THR A 198 7.66 9.34 -34.19
N GLY A 199 7.42 10.63 -33.94
CA GLY A 199 6.73 11.48 -34.87
C GLY A 199 7.56 11.48 -36.15
N GLU A 200 7.13 10.69 -37.13
CA GLU A 200 7.39 11.01 -38.52
C GLU A 200 6.81 12.41 -38.74
N GLN A 201 7.70 13.40 -38.71
CA GLN A 201 7.46 14.75 -39.22
C GLN A 201 7.53 14.75 -40.74
#